data_AF-K2F3W0-F1
#
_entry.id   AF-K2F3W0-F1
#
_cell.length_a   1.000
_cell.length_b   1.000
_cell.length_c   1.000
_cell.angle_alpha   90.00
_cell.angle_beta   90.00
_cell.angle_gamma   90.00
#
_symmetry.space_group_name_H-M   'P 1'
#
loop_
_entity.id
_entity.type
_entity.pdbx_description
1 polymer ?
#
loop_
_entity_poly.entity_id
_entity_poly.type
_entity_poly.pdbx_seq_one_letter_code
_entity_poly.pdbx_strand_id
1 'polypeptide(L)' 'MKQINRHLKTTFIFSTHDQKVIDHADRLVQMEDGSITAFGVRNGKTWNLARVRNLPEDDDEDVSE' A
#
# COMPACT_ATOMS: atom_id res chain seq x y z
N MET A 1 11.79 5.05 15.42
CA MET A 1 10.34 5.38 15.51
C MET A 1 9.51 4.37 16.27
N LYS A 2 9.65 3.04 16.08
CA LYS A 2 8.77 2.03 16.71
C LYS A 2 8.58 2.18 18.23
N GLN A 3 9.61 2.61 18.98
CA GLN A 3 9.50 2.83 20.42
C GLN A 3 8.62 4.05 20.77
N ILE A 4 8.73 5.13 20.00
CA ILE A 4 7.89 6.33 20.13
C ILE A 4 6.43 5.97 19.86
N ASN A 5 6.16 5.21 18.80
CA ASN A 5 4.80 4.76 18.45
C ASN A 5 4.13 4.03 19.61
N ARG A 6 4.86 3.12 20.27
CA ARG A 6 4.34 2.35 21.41
C ARG A 6 4.14 3.20 22.65
N HIS A 7 5.09 4.10 22.95
CA HIS A 7 5.02 4.92 24.16
C HIS A 7 3.93 6.00 24.06
N LEU A 8 3.83 6.67 22.90
CA LEU A 8 2.92 7.77 22.66
C LEU A 8 1.59 7.36 21.99
N LYS A 9 1.39 6.05 21.76
CA LYS A 9 0.23 5.50 21.02
C LYS A 9 0.00 6.21 19.68
N THR A 10 1.09 6.53 18.99
CA THR A 10 1.08 7.30 17.74
C THR A 10 1.38 6.39 16.55
N THR A 11 0.69 6.62 15.44
CA THR A 11 0.96 5.94 14.17
C THR A 11 1.60 6.92 13.20
N PHE A 12 2.75 6.55 12.63
CA PHE A 12 3.37 7.31 11.55
C PHE A 12 3.02 6.68 10.22
N ILE A 13 2.67 7.54 9.27
CA ILE A 13 2.43 7.19 7.88
C ILE A 13 3.49 7.91 7.05
N PHE A 14 4.14 7.18 6.15
CA PHE A 14 5.12 7.73 5.22
C PHE A 14 4.61 7.49 3.81
N SER A 15 4.47 8.57 3.03
CA SER A 15 4.31 8.49 1.59
C SER A 15 5.65 8.81 0.97
N THR A 16 6.33 7.80 0.42
CA THR A 16 7.68 7.93 -0.13
C THR A 16 7.97 6.82 -1.11
N HIS A 17 8.90 7.10 -2.03
CA HIS A 17 9.51 6.11 -2.92
C HIS A 17 10.88 5.63 -2.41
N ASP A 18 11.35 6.13 -1.25
CA ASP A 18 12.64 5.72 -0.68
C ASP A 18 12.57 4.29 -0.13
N GLN A 19 13.30 3.38 -0.80
CA GLN A 19 13.38 1.97 -0.45
C GLN A 19 13.82 1.73 1.00
N LYS A 20 14.70 2.56 1.57
CA LYS A 20 15.20 2.37 2.94
C LYS A 20 14.09 2.56 3.98
N VAL A 21 13.16 3.49 3.72
CA VAL A 21 11.98 3.71 4.57
C VAL A 21 11.03 2.53 4.45
N ILE A 22 10.79 2.07 3.21
CA ILE A 22 9.95 0.90 2.92
C ILE A 22 10.49 -0.35 3.61
N ASP A 23 11.80 -0.58 3.55
CA ASP A 23 12.47 -1.73 4.17
C ASP A 23 12.34 -1.78 5.69
N HIS A 24 12.19 -0.61 6.34
CA HIS A 24 12.00 -0.47 7.78
C HIS A 24 10.53 -0.50 8.22
N ALA A 25 9.59 -0.36 7.29
CA ALA A 25 8.17 -0.31 7.58
C ALA A 25 7.60 -1.68 7.98
N ASP A 26 6.56 -1.68 8.83
CA ASP A 26 5.85 -2.90 9.22
C ASP A 26 4.70 -3.24 8.26
N ARG A 27 4.16 -2.23 7.58
CA ARG A 27 3.03 -2.30 6.66
C ARG A 27 3.34 -1.51 5.39
N LEU A 28 2.82 -1.98 4.27
CA LEU A 28 2.96 -1.36 2.95
C LEU A 28 1.57 -1.18 2.33
N VAL A 29 1.32 -0.02 1.75
CA VAL A 29 0.17 0.23 0.88
C VAL A 29 0.75 0.73 -0.43
N GLN A 30 0.49 0.00 -1.52
CA GLN A 30 0.86 0.43 -2.86
C GLN A 30 -0.30 1.15 -3.49
N MET A 31 -0.01 2.29 -4.12
CA MET A 31 -1.00 3.13 -4.77
C MET A 31 -0.49 3.52 -6.15
N GLU A 32 -1.37 3.46 -7.13
CA GLU A 32 -1.13 3.88 -8.52
C GLU A 32 -2.38 4.62 -9.00
N ASP A 33 -2.19 5.77 -9.64
CA ASP A 33 -3.28 6.59 -10.21
C ASP A 33 -4.47 6.84 -9.27
N GLY A 34 -4.18 7.13 -8.00
CA GLY A 34 -5.19 7.42 -6.98
C GLY A 34 -5.89 6.19 -6.39
N SER A 35 -5.59 4.99 -6.90
CA SER A 35 -6.17 3.72 -6.46
C SER A 35 -5.17 2.89 -5.66
N ILE A 36 -5.65 2.15 -4.66
CA ILE A 36 -4.82 1.20 -3.92
C ILE A 36 -4.72 -0.09 -4.73
N THR A 37 -3.50 -0.53 -4.99
CA THR A 37 -3.21 -1.72 -5.80
C THR A 37 -2.80 -2.93 -4.95
N ALA A 38 -2.20 -2.70 -3.78
CA ALA A 38 -1.83 -3.78 -2.87
C ALA A 38 -1.69 -3.35 -1.40
N PHE A 39 -1.92 -4.32 -0.51
CA PHE A 39 -1.65 -4.23 0.92
C PHE A 39 -0.62 -5.27 1.32
N GLY A 40 0.41 -4.86 2.08
CA GLY A 40 1.49 -5.72 2.54
C GLY A 40 1.65 -5.69 4.06
N VAL A 41 1.86 -6.87 4.65
CA VAL A 41 2.36 -7.01 6.04
C VAL A 41 3.71 -7.70 6.01
N ARG A 42 4.68 -7.16 6.74
CA ARG A 42 6.05 -7.68 6.75
C ARG A 42 6.12 -9.01 7.52
N ASN A 43 6.70 -10.02 6.89
CA ASN A 43 6.99 -11.34 7.46
C ASN A 43 8.51 -11.60 7.40
N GLY A 44 9.24 -11.09 8.38
CA GLY A 44 10.70 -11.15 8.39
C GLY A 44 11.32 -10.32 7.27
N LYS A 45 11.91 -10.98 6.27
CA LYS A 45 12.50 -10.33 5.07
C LYS A 45 11.56 -10.31 3.85
N THR A 46 10.39 -10.92 3.94
CA THR A 46 9.44 -11.00 2.83
C THR A 46 8.15 -10.25 3.16
N TRP A 47 7.34 -9.99 2.13
CA TRP A 47 6.03 -9.36 2.25
C TRP A 47 4.93 -10.39 2.01
N ASN A 48 3.97 -10.46 2.92
CA ASN A 48 2.69 -11.08 2.64
C ASN A 48 1.81 -10.03 1.96
N LEU A 49 1.67 -10.12 0.63
CA LEU A 49 0.95 -9.15 -0.19
C LEU A 49 -0.44 -9.66 -0.57
N ALA A 50 -1.46 -8.85 -0.31
CA ALA A 50 -2.78 -8.97 -0.89
C ALA A 50 -2.91 -7.92 -1.99
N ARG A 51 -3.07 -8.36 -3.25
CA ARG A 51 -3.31 -7.47 -4.38
C ARG A 51 -4.81 -7.23 -4.53
N VAL A 52 -5.18 -5.99 -4.83
CA VAL A 52 -6.54 -5.66 -5.23
C VAL A 52 -6.73 -6.25 -6.63
N ARG A 53 -7.80 -7.03 -6.80
CA ARG A 53 -8.19 -7.51 -8.12
C ARG A 53 -8.90 -6.35 -8.80
N ASN A 54 -8.26 -5.74 -9.79
CA ASN A 54 -9.01 -4.89 -10.71
C ASN A 54 -10.01 -5.81 -11.40
N LEU A 55 -11.29 -5.61 -11.10
CA LEU A 55 -12.33 -6.03 -12.03
C LEU A 55 -12.05 -5.23 -13.31
N PRO A 56 -12.12 -5.84 -14.51
CA PRO A 56 -12.14 -5.04 -15.72
C PRO A 56 -13.21 -3.97 -15.52
N GLU A 57 -12.82 -2.71 -15.66
CA GLU A 57 -13.80 -1.64 -15.82
C GLU A 57 -14.62 -2.07 -17.03
N ASP A 58 -15.93 -2.28 -16.84
CA ASP A 58 -16.81 -2.58 -17.95
C ASP A 58 -16.59 -1.45 -18.97
N ASP A 59 -16.04 -1.80 -20.14
CA ASP A 59 -15.90 -0.92 -21.31
C ASP A 59 -17.31 -0.59 -21.84
N ASP A 60 -18.12 0.08 -21.03
CA ASP A 60 -19.45 0.57 -21.38
C ASP A 60 -19.33 2.01 -21.91
N GLU A 61 -18.59 2.20 -23.01
CA GLU A 61 -18.84 3.32 -23.92
C GLU A 61 -18.71 2.87 -25.39
N ASP A 62 -19.46 1.81 -25.74
CA ASP A 62 -19.99 1.65 -27.10
C ASP A 62 -21.20 2.61 -27.25
N VAL A 63 -20.94 3.92 -27.27
CA VAL A 63 -21.94 4.90 -27.73
C VAL A 63 -21.72 5.11 -29.22
N SER A 64 -22.22 4.16 -30.01
CA SER A 64 -22.48 4.37 -31.42
C SER A 64 -23.67 5.31 -31.58
N GLU A 65 -23.43 6.56 -31.95
CA GLU A 65 -24.34 7.41 -32.74
C GLU A 65 -23.55 8.43 -33.57
#